data_AF-A0AAP3AH55-F1
#
_entry.id   AF-A0AAP3AH55-F1
#
_cell.length_a   1.000
_cell.length_b   1.000
_cell.length_c   1.000
_cell.angle_alpha   90.00
_cell.angle_beta   90.00
_cell.angle_gamma   90.00
#
_symmetry.space_group_name_H-M   'P 1'
#
loop_
_entity.id
_entity.type
_entity.pdbx_description
1 polymer ?
#
loop_
_entity_poly.entity_id
_entity_poly.type
_entity_poly.pdbx_seq_one_letter_code
_entity_poly.pdbx_strand_id
1 'polypeptide(L)' 'MSETLALRGRVASLSRSRPATDPDLIDARRDLAAAKLDAYVKKVVAEAPPLTDAQRDRIAALLRPAGGGTQ' A
#
# COMPACT_ATOMS: atom_id res chain seq x y z
N MET A 1 -17.20 -3.50 3.68
CA MET A 1 -16.04 -4.44 3.71
C MET A 1 -14.77 -3.62 3.55
N SER A 2 -13.78 -3.78 4.43
CA SER A 2 -12.51 -3.07 4.26
C SER A 2 -11.79 -3.64 3.02
N GLU A 3 -11.34 -2.76 2.12
CA GLU A 3 -10.60 -3.09 0.90
C GLU A 3 -9.41 -4.02 1.18
N THR A 4 -8.72 -3.82 2.31
CA THR A 4 -7.64 -4.69 2.76
C THR A 4 -8.09 -6.14 2.98
N LEU A 5 -9.32 -6.37 3.48
CA LEU A 5 -9.84 -7.73 3.70
C LEU A 5 -10.13 -8.45 2.39
N ALA A 6 -10.68 -7.74 1.40
CA ALA A 6 -10.92 -8.30 0.06
C ALA A 6 -9.60 -8.69 -0.62
N LEU A 7 -8.60 -7.82 -0.55
CA LEU A 7 -7.27 -8.07 -1.12
C LEU A 7 -6.54 -9.23 -0.42
N ARG A 8 -6.68 -9.37 0.91
CA ARG A 8 -6.18 -10.55 1.64
C ARG A 8 -6.82 -11.84 1.14
N GLY A 9 -8.13 -11.84 0.90
CA GLY A 9 -8.85 -12.98 0.34
C GLY A 9 -8.35 -13.34 -1.06
N ARG A 10 -8.13 -12.34 -1.92
CA ARG A 10 -7.57 -12.52 -3.27
C ARG A 10 -6.18 -13.16 -3.23
N VAL A 11 -5.28 -12.62 -2.41
CA VAL A 11 -3.91 -13.18 -2.25
C VAL A 11 -3.98 -14.62 -1.73
N ALA A 12 -4.82 -14.90 -0.72
CA ALA A 12 -4.95 -16.24 -0.17
C ALA A 12 -5.44 -17.24 -1.21
N SER A 13 -6.46 -16.87 -2.00
CA SER A 13 -7.00 -17.69 -3.09
C SER A 13 -5.93 -18.00 -4.16
N LEU A 14 -5.23 -16.97 -4.64
CA LEU A 14 -4.20 -17.11 -5.66
C LEU A 14 -3.01 -17.93 -5.16
N SER A 15 -2.52 -17.68 -3.94
CA SER A 15 -1.38 -18.39 -3.35
C SER A 15 -1.59 -19.89 -3.17
N ARG A 16 -2.85 -20.34 -3.10
CA ARG A 16 -3.19 -21.76 -2.98
C ARG A 16 -3.01 -22.51 -4.30
N SER A 17 -3.17 -21.83 -5.43
CA SER A 17 -3.25 -22.46 -6.76
C SER A 17 -2.15 -22.01 -7.72
N ARG A 18 -1.41 -20.95 -7.40
CA ARG A 18 -0.41 -20.34 -8.28
C ARG A 18 0.99 -20.31 -7.66
N PRO A 19 2.05 -20.45 -8.47
CA PRO A 19 3.42 -20.30 -7.99
C PRO A 19 3.71 -18.86 -7.56
N ALA A 20 4.74 -18.67 -6.73
CA ALA A 20 5.12 -17.36 -6.20
C ALA A 20 5.54 -16.34 -7.27
N THR A 21 5.95 -16.81 -8.45
CA THR A 21 6.35 -16.01 -9.62
C THR A 21 5.19 -15.69 -10.56
N ASP A 22 3.98 -16.17 -10.26
CA ASP A 22 2.78 -15.87 -11.06
C ASP A 22 2.48 -14.35 -11.02
N PRO A 23 2.34 -13.70 -12.19
CA PRO A 23 2.08 -12.25 -12.26
C PRO A 23 0.84 -11.82 -11.48
N ASP A 24 -0.25 -12.60 -11.52
CA ASP A 24 -1.49 -12.25 -10.82
C ASP A 24 -1.30 -12.27 -9.31
N LEU A 25 -0.49 -13.21 -8.80
CA LEU A 25 -0.16 -13.28 -7.37
C LEU A 25 0.77 -12.14 -6.95
N ILE A 26 1.73 -11.76 -7.79
CA ILE A 26 2.62 -10.62 -7.54
C ILE A 26 1.79 -9.33 -7.47
N ASP A 27 0.90 -9.12 -8.43
CA ASP A 27 0.06 -7.92 -8.47
C ASP A 27 -0.94 -7.88 -7.31
N ALA A 28 -1.59 -9.00 -6.99
CA ALA A 28 -2.46 -9.07 -5.81
C ALA A 28 -1.71 -8.76 -4.50
N ARG A 29 -0.43 -9.14 -4.40
CA ARG A 29 0.43 -8.79 -3.25
C ARG A 29 0.78 -7.31 -3.23
N ARG A 30 1.09 -6.70 -4.39
CA ARG A 30 1.32 -5.25 -4.50
C ARG A 30 0.07 -4.46 -4.10
N ASP A 31 -1.09 -4.85 -4.61
CA ASP A 31 -2.37 -4.22 -4.28
C ASP A 31 -2.61 -4.28 -2.76
N LEU A 32 -2.41 -5.45 -2.15
CA LEU A 32 -2.56 -5.61 -0.71
C LEU A 32 -1.57 -4.75 0.09
N ALA A 33 -0.33 -4.61 -0.38
CA ALA A 33 0.66 -3.75 0.27
C ALA A 33 0.26 -2.28 0.19
N ALA A 34 -0.20 -1.81 -0.98
CA ALA A 34 -0.68 -0.45 -1.19
C ALA A 34 -1.88 -0.13 -0.28
N ALA A 35 -2.89 -1.00 -0.24
CA ALA A 35 -4.07 -0.81 0.60
C ALA A 35 -3.75 -0.80 2.10
N LYS A 36 -2.79 -1.62 2.54
CA LYS A 36 -2.31 -1.59 3.93
C LYS A 36 -1.64 -0.26 4.27
N LEU A 37 -0.80 0.25 3.35
CA LEU A 37 -0.10 1.52 3.55
C LEU A 37 -1.10 2.68 3.60
N ASP A 38 -2.06 2.72 2.69
CA ASP A 38 -3.13 3.73 2.68
C ASP A 38 -3.93 3.72 3.99
N ALA A 39 -4.36 2.55 4.46
CA ALA A 39 -5.06 2.42 5.73
C ALA A 39 -4.22 2.89 6.92
N TYR A 40 -2.91 2.59 6.93
CA TYR A 40 -2.00 3.02 7.98
C TYR A 40 -1.79 4.54 7.95
N VAL A 41 -1.55 5.12 6.77
CA VAL A 41 -1.39 6.57 6.61
C VAL A 41 -2.66 7.31 7.05
N LYS A 42 -3.85 6.85 6.62
CA LYS A 42 -5.12 7.42 7.06
C LYS A 42 -5.28 7.41 8.58
N LYS A 43 -4.93 6.30 9.21
CA LYS A 43 -4.96 6.18 10.68
C LYS A 43 -4.01 7.19 11.33
N VAL A 44 -2.74 7.22 10.92
CA VAL A 44 -1.72 8.09 11.51
C VAL A 44 -2.05 9.56 11.32
N VAL A 45 -2.54 9.95 10.15
CA VAL A 45 -2.93 11.34 9.86
C VAL A 45 -4.16 11.76 10.66
N ALA A 46 -5.11 10.86 10.89
CA ALA A 46 -6.29 11.13 11.72
C ALA A 46 -5.96 11.29 13.20
N GLU A 47 -4.94 10.57 13.70
CA GLU A 47 -4.46 10.66 15.09
C GLU A 47 -3.50 11.84 15.32
N ALA A 48 -2.90 12.38 14.27
CA ALA A 48 -1.96 13.50 14.35
C ALA A 48 -2.67 14.83 14.66
N PRO A 49 -2.04 15.75 15.40
CA PRO A 49 -2.45 17.15 15.43
C PRO A 49 -2.53 17.73 14.00
N PRO A 50 -3.38 18.74 13.75
CA PRO A 50 -3.51 19.35 12.43
C PRO A 50 -2.15 19.76 11.85
N LEU A 51 -1.75 19.07 10.79
CA LEU A 51 -0.51 19.37 10.06
C LEU A 51 -0.69 20.64 9.22
N THR A 52 0.39 21.40 9.05
CA THR A 52 0.42 22.49 8.07
C THR A 52 0.57 21.92 6.65
N ASP A 53 0.22 22.72 5.63
CA ASP A 53 0.39 22.31 4.23
C ASP A 53 1.85 21.94 3.92
N ALA A 54 2.81 22.75 4.37
CA ALA A 54 4.23 22.48 4.17
C ALA A 54 4.71 21.17 4.82
N GLN A 55 4.11 20.74 5.94
CA GLN A 55 4.41 19.46 6.58
C GLN A 55 3.82 18.29 5.77
N ARG A 56 2.60 18.44 5.25
CA ARG A 56 2.00 17.46 4.35
C ARG A 56 2.81 17.28 3.08
N ASP A 57 3.29 18.38 2.48
CA ASP A 57 4.09 18.34 1.26
C ASP A 57 5.42 17.60 1.45
N ARG A 58 6.10 17.82 2.59
CA ARG A 58 7.32 17.08 2.93
C ARG A 58 7.07 15.59 3.08
N ILE A 59 5.97 15.19 3.72
CA ILE A 59 5.59 13.77 3.87
C ILE A 59 5.25 13.17 2.49
N ALA A 60 4.50 13.89 1.66
CA ALA A 60 4.17 13.45 0.30
C ALA A 60 5.42 13.27 -0.57
N ALA A 61 6.44 14.10 -0.38
CA ALA A 61 7.73 13.96 -1.07
C ALA A 61 8.46 12.66 -0.69
N LEU A 62 8.29 12.13 0.53
CA LEU A 62 8.88 10.83 0.92
C LEU A 62 8.26 9.64 0.17
N LEU A 63 7.01 9.78 -0.28
CA LEU A 63 6.29 8.74 -1.02
C LEU A 63 6.63 8.74 -2.51
N ARG A 64 7.24 9.82 -3.00
CA ARG A 64 7.72 9.90 -4.38
C ARG A 64 9.11 9.25 -4.42
N PRO A 65 9.38 8.31 -5.36
CA PRO A 65 10.73 7.76 -5.49
C PRO A 65 11.70 8.93 -5.72
N ALA A 66 12.69 9.07 -4.85
CA ALA A 66 13.78 10.01 -5.01
C ALA A 66 14.68 9.52 -6.15
N GLY A 67 14.22 9.63 -7.41
CA GLY A 67 15.03 9.50 -8.63
C GLY A 67 15.97 8.29 -8.80
N GLY A 68 15.82 7.20 -8.05
CA GLY A 68 16.88 6.18 -7.97
C GLY A 68 16.42 4.75 -7.67
N GLY A 69 15.25 4.35 -8.17
CA GLY A 69 14.80 2.95 -8.10
C GLY A 69 14.60 2.41 -9.51
N THR A 70 15.61 1.72 -10.04
CA THR A 70 15.56 0.88 -11.24
C THR A 70 14.34 -0.05 -11.23
N GLN A 71 13.68 -0.11 -12.38
CA GLN A 71 12.56 -0.98 -12.71
C GLN A 71 12.99 -2.44 -12.88
#